data_AF-A0A959QB85-F1
#
_entry.id   AF-A0A959QB85-F1
#
_cell.length_a   1.000
_cell.length_b   1.000
_cell.length_c   1.000
_cell.angle_alpha   90.00
_cell.angle_beta   90.00
_cell.angle_gamma   90.00
#
_symmetry.space_group_name_H-M   'P 1'
#
loop_
_entity.id
_entity.type
_entity.pdbx_description
1 polymer ?
#
loop_
_entity_poly.entity_id
_entity_poly.type
_entity_poly.pdbx_seq_one_letter_code
_entity_poly.pdbx_strand_id
1 'polypeptide(L)' 'MRFTTLLFDADNTLFDFDRSSEQAFHRTMSWLGIASSDAHFARYLQINRECWALAERGELPLAKIKYLRFSRFL' A
#
# COMPACT_ATOMS: atom_id res chain seq x y z
N MET A 1 -23.86 0.44 -28.41
CA MET A 1 -24.12 1.41 -27.32
C MET A 1 -22.88 2.28 -27.15
N ARG A 2 -23.03 3.58 -26.88
CA ARG A 2 -21.91 4.53 -26.70
C ARG A 2 -21.97 5.06 -25.27
N PHE A 3 -20.91 4.87 -24.49
CA PHE A 3 -20.80 5.45 -23.16
C PHE A 3 -20.19 6.85 -23.28
N THR A 4 -20.78 7.83 -22.59
CA THR A 4 -20.27 9.22 -22.53
C THR A 4 -19.36 9.47 -21.33
N THR A 5 -19.41 8.59 -20.34
CA THR A 5 -18.63 8.67 -19.10
C THR A 5 -18.03 7.31 -18.80
N LEU A 6 -16.73 7.30 -18.51
CA LEU A 6 -15.99 6.13 -18.06
C LEU A 6 -15.34 6.47 -16.72
N LEU A 7 -15.52 5.61 -15.73
CA LEU A 7 -14.87 5.70 -14.44
C LEU A 7 -13.84 4.58 -14.37
N PHE A 8 -12.57 4.97 -14.23
CA PHE A 8 -11.48 4.03 -14.02
C PHE A 8 -11.01 4.14 -12.58
N ASP A 9 -10.80 2.98 -11.97
CA ASP A 9 -9.94 2.91 -10.81
C ASP A 9 -8.50 3.26 -11.23
N ALA A 10 -7.68 3.70 -10.28
CA ALA A 10 -6.30 4.07 -10.55
C ALA A 10 -5.38 2.86 -10.36
N ASP A 11 -5.36 2.31 -9.15
CA ASP A 11 -4.40 1.30 -8.74
C ASP A 11 -4.70 -0.04 -9.40
N ASN A 12 -3.69 -0.62 -10.05
CA ASN A 12 -3.78 -1.87 -10.81
C ASN A 12 -4.86 -1.88 -11.92
N THR A 13 -5.37 -0.71 -12.30
CA THR A 13 -6.22 -0.49 -13.48
C THR A 13 -5.53 0.43 -14.50
N LEU A 14 -5.08 1.62 -14.06
CA LEU A 14 -4.29 2.55 -14.89
C LEU A 14 -2.81 2.51 -14.55
N PHE A 15 -2.46 2.20 -13.29
CA PHE A 15 -1.09 2.19 -12.79
C PHE A 15 -0.71 0.84 -12.18
N ASP A 16 0.53 0.41 -12.38
CA ASP A 16 1.11 -0.75 -11.70
C ASP A 16 1.49 -0.36 -10.26
N PHE A 17 0.50 -0.41 -9.38
CA PHE A 17 0.66 -0.01 -7.99
C PHE A 17 1.58 -0.98 -7.26
N ASP A 18 1.46 -2.28 -7.53
CA ASP A 18 2.24 -3.33 -6.87
C ASP A 18 3.75 -3.09 -7.05
N ARG A 19 4.19 -2.87 -8.29
CA ARG A 19 5.59 -2.57 -8.61
C ARG A 19 6.04 -1.24 -8.01
N SER A 20 5.17 -0.24 -7.96
CA SER A 20 5.49 1.07 -7.37
C SER A 20 5.65 0.98 -5.85
N SER A 21 4.80 0.19 -5.19
CA SER A 21 4.75 -0.01 -3.74
C SER A 21 6.00 -0.74 -3.25
N GLU A 22 6.43 -1.79 -3.94
CA GLU A 22 7.66 -2.51 -3.65
C GLU A 22 8.89 -1.60 -3.75
N GLN A 23 9.03 -0.86 -4.86
CA GLN A 23 10.12 0.08 -5.03
C GLN A 23 10.13 1.17 -3.95
N ALA A 24 8.97 1.73 -3.62
CA ALA A 24 8.84 2.76 -2.60
C ALA A 24 9.25 2.24 -1.21
N PHE A 25 8.86 1.01 -0.88
CA PHE A 25 9.23 0.35 0.36
C PHE A 25 10.76 0.21 0.48
N HIS A 26 11.42 -0.43 -0.49
CA HIS A 26 12.86 -0.65 -0.44
C HIS A 26 13.66 0.66 -0.47
N ARG A 27 13.23 1.65 -1.26
CA ARG A 27 13.86 2.99 -1.27
C ARG A 27 13.73 3.68 0.08
N THR A 28 12.58 3.58 0.74
CA THR A 28 12.36 4.17 2.07
C THR A 28 13.25 3.50 3.11
N MET A 29 13.32 2.17 3.11
CA MET A 29 14.19 1.43 4.03
C MET A 29 15.67 1.78 3.82
N SER A 30 16.11 1.80 2.55
CA SER A 30 17.48 2.21 2.20
C SER A 30 17.78 3.65 2.63
N TRP A 31 16.86 4.59 2.42
CA TRP A 31 17.02 5.98 2.85
C TRP A 31 17.14 6.12 4.38
N LEU A 32 16.44 5.27 5.13
CA LEU A 32 16.53 5.20 6.59
C LEU A 32 17.75 4.40 7.10
N GLY A 33 18.57 3.81 6.20
CA GLY A 33 19.68 2.93 6.59
C GLY A 33 19.25 1.56 7.13
N ILE A 34 18.00 1.16 6.88
CA ILE A 34 17.42 -0.11 7.33
C ILE A 34 17.60 -1.15 6.23
N ALA A 35 18.24 -2.28 6.56
CA ALA A 35 18.31 -3.41 5.65
C ALA A 35 16.91 -3.98 5.43
N SER A 36 16.52 -4.14 4.17
CA SER A 36 15.24 -4.74 3.79
C SER A 36 15.47 -5.88 2.79
N SER A 37 14.55 -6.84 2.79
CA SER A 37 14.53 -7.99 1.89
C SER A 37 13.11 -8.25 1.42
N ASP A 38 12.94 -9.13 0.44
CA ASP A 38 11.62 -9.48 -0.10
C ASP A 38 10.70 -10.04 0.99
N ALA A 39 11.24 -10.76 1.98
CA ALA A 39 10.48 -11.23 3.13
C ALA A 39 9.96 -10.08 4.01
N HIS A 40 10.73 -9.01 4.17
CA HIS A 40 10.28 -7.81 4.86
C HIS A 40 9.16 -7.11 4.08
N PHE A 41 9.30 -7.02 2.75
CA PHE A 41 8.25 -6.45 1.91
C PHE A 41 6.97 -7.30 1.94
N ALA A 42 7.07 -8.62 1.89
CA ALA A 42 5.92 -9.52 2.01
C ALA A 42 5.17 -9.33 3.34
N ARG A 43 5.91 -9.20 4.45
CA ARG A 43 5.32 -8.89 5.77
C ARG A 43 4.63 -7.53 5.78
N TYR A 44 5.29 -6.50 5.25
CA TYR A 44 4.70 -5.17 5.11
C TYR A 44 3.42 -5.20 4.26
N LEU A 45 3.41 -5.94 3.15
CA LEU A 45 2.28 -6.07 2.26
C LEU A 45 1.07 -6.71 2.95
N GLN A 46 1.30 -7.75 3.76
CA GLN A 46 0.25 -8.34 4.60
C GLN A 46 -0.36 -7.30 5.55
N ILE A 47 0.48 -6.58 6.30
CA ILE A 47 0.04 -5.56 7.26
C ILE A 47 -0.71 -4.42 6.55
N ASN A 48 -0.23 -3.99 5.38
CA ASN A 48 -0.88 -2.96 4.58
C ASN A 48 -2.29 -3.40 4.15
N ARG A 49 -2.45 -4.64 3.68
CA ARG A 49 -3.78 -5.20 3.33
C ARG A 49 -4.70 -5.26 4.54
N GLU A 50 -4.22 -5.69 5.70
CA GLU A 50 -5.01 -5.72 6.93
C GLU A 50 -5.48 -4.32 7.36
N CYS A 51 -4.64 -3.30 7.23
CA CYS A 51 -5.02 -1.91 7.53
C CYS A 51 -6.10 -1.39 6.57
N TRP A 52 -6.01 -1.72 5.28
CA TRP A 52 -7.04 -1.36 4.30
C TRP A 52 -8.35 -2.08 4.56
N ALA A 53 -8.31 -3.39 4.87
CA ALA A 53 -9.51 -4.15 5.23
C ALA A 53 -10.21 -3.60 6.48
N LEU A 54 -9.46 -3.10 7.47
CA LEU A 54 -10.02 -2.40 8.64
C LEU A 54 -10.71 -1.08 8.23
N ALA A 55 -10.10 -0.33 7.32
CA ALA A 55 -10.65 0.94 6.86
C ALA A 55 -11.91 0.78 5.99
N GLU A 56 -11.95 -0.25 5.15
CA GLU A 56 -13.14 -0.62 4.36
C GLU A 56 -14.34 -0.97 5.24
N ARG A 57 -14.11 -1.52 6.44
CA ARG A 57 -15.16 -1.76 7.45
C ARG A 57 -15.49 -0.54 8.30
N GLY A 58 -14.80 0.59 8.11
CA GLY A 58 -14.97 1.80 8.93
C GLY A 58 -14.33 1.72 10.32
N GLU A 59 -13.56 0.67 10.60
CA GLU A 59 -12.91 0.44 11.90
C GLU A 59 -11.59 1.22 12.05
N LEU A 60 -11.03 1.70 10.94
CA LEU A 60 -9.80 2.50 10.90
C LEU A 60 -9.97 3.72 10.00
N PRO A 61 -9.77 4.96 10.49
CA PRO A 61 -9.78 6.13 9.64
C PRO A 61 -8.68 6.06 8.57
N LEU A 62 -9.00 6.42 7.32
CA LEU A 62 -8.05 6.43 6.19
C LEU A 62 -6.74 7.18 6.52
N ALA A 63 -6.85 8.29 7.26
CA ALA A 63 -5.69 9.08 7.69
C ALA A 63 -4.70 8.30 8.58
N LYS A 64 -5.17 7.27 9.31
CA LYS A 64 -4.34 6.45 10.20
C LYS A 64 -3.62 5.32 9.49
N ILE A 65 -4.09 4.86 8.32
CA ILE A 65 -3.45 3.77 7.56
C ILE A 65 -1.98 4.06 7.32
N LYS A 66 -1.66 5.30 6.91
CA LYS A 66 -0.31 5.74 6.53
C LYS A 66 0.73 5.46 7.61
N TYR A 67 0.40 5.75 8.87
CA TYR A 67 1.32 5.57 9.99
C TYR A 67 1.25 4.16 10.57
N LEU A 68 0.04 3.61 10.70
CA LEU A 68 -0.19 2.34 11.39
C LEU A 68 0.48 1.17 10.65
N ARG A 69 0.47 1.17 9.31
CA ARG A 69 1.08 0.08 8.53
C ARG A 69 2.59 -0.02 8.72
N PHE A 70 3.28 1.11 8.90
CA PHE A 70 4.72 1.12 9.18
C PHE A 70 5.00 0.87 10.66
N SER A 71 4.18 1.41 11.57
CA SER A 71 4.30 1.16 13.01
C SER A 71 4.06 -0.30 13.40
N ARG A 72 3.27 -1.06 12.62
CA ARG A 72 3.08 -2.51 12.82
C ARG A 72 4.20 -3.34 12.17
N PHE A 73 4.92 -2.75 11.22
CA PHE A 73 5.97 -3.42 10.47
C PHE A 73 7.33 -3.37 11.17
N LEU A 74 7.74 -2.16 11.61
CA LEU A 74 8.96 -1.91 12.39
C LEU A 74 8.81 -2.39 13.83
#